data_AF-A0A7C0ZGB9-F1
#
_entry.id   AF-A0A7C0ZGB9-F1
#
_cell.length_a   1.000
_cell.length_b   1.000
_cell.length_c   1.000
_cell.angle_alpha   90.00
_cell.angle_beta   90.00
_cell.angle_gamma   90.00
#
_symmetry.space_group_name_H-M   'P 1'
#
loop_
_entity.id
_entity.type
_entity.pdbx_description
1 polymer ?
#
loop_
_entity_poly.entity_id
_entity_poly.type
_entity_poly.pdbx_seq_one_letter_code
_entity_poly.pdbx_strand_id
1 'polypeptide(L)' 'MWQEYQQVKRIEFYSGMKADESPRRISTEEGEIFVKRVIEQGRTMDKTGERGMFFVFEDTEERIFKLISKGGVWQIFLWS' A
#
# COMPACT_ATOMS: atom_id res chain seq x y z
N MET A 1 -3.48 -15.07 5.17
CA MET A 1 -2.04 -14.88 5.50
C MET A 1 -1.45 -13.89 4.52
N TRP A 2 -0.54 -13.00 4.93
CA TRP A 2 0.07 -12.02 4.03
C TRP A 2 1.26 -12.63 3.28
N GLN A 3 1.28 -12.49 1.96
CA GLN A 3 2.41 -12.84 1.10
C GLN A 3 2.93 -11.60 0.40
N GLU A 4 4.25 -11.40 0.34
CA GLU A 4 4.83 -10.31 -0.44
C GLU A 4 4.42 -10.50 -1.90
N TYR A 5 3.80 -9.48 -2.48
CA TYR A 5 3.18 -9.60 -3.79
C TYR A 5 4.16 -9.18 -4.89
N GLN A 6 4.52 -7.89 -4.94
CA GLN A 6 5.35 -7.31 -6.00
C GLN A 6 6.11 -6.08 -5.48
N GLN A 7 7.18 -5.69 -6.19
CA GLN A 7 7.89 -4.45 -5.87
C GLN A 7 7.06 -3.21 -6.27
N VAL A 8 6.87 -2.29 -5.32
CA VAL A 8 6.18 -1.00 -5.57
C VAL A 8 7.13 -0.03 -6.27
N LYS A 9 6.69 0.56 -7.38
CA LYS A 9 7.42 1.63 -8.09
C LYS A 9 6.87 3.01 -7.79
N ARG A 10 5.55 3.16 -7.77
CA ARG A 10 4.87 4.45 -7.55
C ARG A 10 3.52 4.24 -6.88
N ILE A 11 3.12 5.20 -6.06
CA ILE A 11 1.77 5.28 -5.50
C ILE A 11 1.18 6.64 -5.88
N GLU A 12 -0.07 6.64 -6.31
CA GLU A 12 -0.86 7.84 -6.45
C GLU A 12 -1.94 7.89 -5.39
N PHE A 13 -2.06 9.07 -4.79
CA PHE A 13 -3.08 9.44 -3.82
C PHE A 13 -4.09 10.38 -4.48
N TYR A 14 -5.28 10.53 -3.92
CA TYR A 14 -6.36 11.32 -4.53
C TYR A 14 -6.02 12.81 -4.71
N SER A 15 -5.28 13.46 -3.80
CA SER A 15 -4.82 14.85 -3.99
C SER A 15 -3.43 14.97 -4.63
N GLY A 16 -2.76 13.85 -4.89
CA GLY A 16 -1.49 13.79 -5.62
C GLY A 16 -0.21 13.84 -4.78
N MET A 17 -0.19 14.26 -3.50
CA MET A 17 1.08 14.39 -2.74
C MET A 17 1.07 14.05 -1.24
N LYS A 18 -0.05 13.67 -0.62
CA LYS A 18 -0.11 13.45 0.84
C LYS A 18 -0.13 11.96 1.21
N ALA A 19 0.93 11.49 1.88
CA ALA A 19 1.06 10.10 2.33
C ALA A 19 0.00 9.72 3.39
N ASP A 20 -0.66 10.69 3.99
CA ASP A 20 -1.79 10.61 4.91
C ASP A 20 -3.15 10.39 4.22
N GLU A 21 -3.19 10.36 2.89
CA GLU A 21 -4.39 10.08 2.11
C GLU A 21 -4.50 8.63 1.65
N SER A 22 -5.73 8.22 1.31
CA SER A 22 -5.98 6.91 0.75
C SER A 22 -5.33 6.77 -0.65
N PRO A 23 -4.61 5.67 -0.91
CA PRO A 23 -4.09 5.39 -2.25
C PRO A 23 -5.26 5.15 -3.21
N ARG A 24 -5.09 5.58 -4.46
CA ARG A 24 -6.03 5.29 -5.56
C ARG A 24 -5.46 4.33 -6.60
N ARG A 25 -4.13 4.36 -6.78
CA ARG A 25 -3.43 3.58 -7.80
C ARG A 25 -2.01 3.27 -7.33
N ILE A 26 -1.59 2.03 -7.50
CA ILE A 26 -0.26 1.55 -7.13
C ILE A 26 0.36 0.90 -8.37
N SER A 27 1.47 1.46 -8.84
CA SER A 27 2.24 0.90 -9.95
C SER A 27 3.31 -0.04 -9.40
N THR A 28 3.34 -1.26 -9.91
CA THR A 28 4.32 -2.30 -9.61
C THR A 28 5.18 -2.60 -10.84
N GLU A 29 6.09 -3.56 -10.76
CA GLU A 29 6.84 -4.04 -11.93
C GLU A 29 5.97 -4.78 -12.95
N GLU A 30 4.91 -5.44 -12.51
CA GLU A 30 4.09 -6.32 -13.36
C GLU A 30 2.78 -5.63 -13.83
N GLY A 31 2.40 -4.50 -13.23
CA GLY A 31 1.21 -3.77 -13.66
C GLY A 31 0.75 -2.66 -12.72
N GLU A 32 -0.50 -2.25 -12.90
CA GLU A 32 -1.17 -1.26 -12.04
C GLU A 32 -2.27 -1.91 -11.23
N ILE A 33 -2.30 -1.62 -9.92
CA ILE A 33 -3.37 -2.01 -9.00
C ILE A 33 -4.23 -0.79 -8.74
N PHE A 34 -5.53 -0.90 -9.04
CA PHE A 34 -6.52 0.15 -8.84
C PHE A 34 -7.28 -0.09 -7.54
N VAL A 35 -7.20 0.88 -6.63
CA VAL A 35 -7.83 0.78 -5.31
C VAL A 35 -9.32 1.07 -5.44
N LYS A 36 -10.17 0.09 -5.12
CA LYS A 36 -11.63 0.24 -5.06
C LYS A 36 -12.05 0.91 -3.75
N ARG A 37 -11.52 0.44 -2.62
CA ARG A 37 -11.78 1.04 -1.29
C ARG A 37 -10.66 0.73 -0.30
N VAL A 38 -10.38 1.66 0.61
CA VAL A 38 -9.53 1.42 1.78
C VAL A 38 -10.39 0.85 2.91
N ILE A 39 -9.96 -0.28 3.46
CA ILE A 39 -10.61 -1.01 4.54
C ILE A 39 -10.07 -0.54 5.89
N GLU A 40 -8.75 -0.38 5.98
CA GLU A 40 -8.04 0.01 7.20
C GLU A 40 -6.83 0.87 6.85
N GLN A 41 -6.49 1.82 7.72
CA GLN A 41 -5.23 2.55 7.62
C GLN A 41 -4.70 2.88 9.01
N GLY A 42 -3.38 3.04 9.12
CA GLY A 42 -2.78 3.38 10.39
C GLY A 42 -1.29 3.70 10.28
N ARG A 43 -0.70 4.02 11.42
CA ARG A 43 0.74 4.25 11.55
C ARG A 43 1.44 2.94 11.88
N THR A 44 2.67 2.80 11.40
CA THR A 44 3.56 1.70 11.79
C THR A 44 4.89 2.26 12.26
N MET A 45 5.66 1.46 12.98
CA MET A 45 7.01 1.77 13.40
C MET A 45 7.87 0.57 13.03
N ASP A 46 8.92 0.79 12.26
CA ASP A 46 9.85 -0.28 11.95
C ASP A 46 10.83 -0.53 13.11
N LYS A 47 11.69 -1.54 12.94
CA LYS A 47 12.68 -1.93 13.96
C LYS A 47 13.76 -0.85 14.18
N THR A 48 13.90 0.09 13.26
CA THR A 48 14.83 1.23 13.36
C THR A 48 14.18 2.44 14.05
N GLY A 49 12.89 2.38 14.38
CA GLY A 49 12.15 3.47 15.00
C GLY A 49 11.60 4.49 14.00
N GLU A 50 11.75 4.24 12.70
CA GLU A 50 11.18 5.12 11.69
C GLU A 50 9.67 4.94 11.63
N ARG A 51 8.96 6.06 11.55
CA ARG A 51 7.51 6.10 11.45
C ARG A 51 7.11 5.86 10.00
N GLY A 52 6.31 4.83 9.78
CA GLY A 52 5.68 4.54 8.50
C GLY A 52 4.16 4.64 8.58
N MET A 53 3.51 4.30 7.47
CA MET A 53 2.07 4.07 7.41
C MET A 53 1.77 2.73 6.76
N PHE A 54 0.57 2.23 7.03
CA PHE A 54 0.01 1.11 6.30
C PHE A 54 -1.41 1.41 5.83
N PHE A 55 -1.79 0.76 4.73
CA PHE A 55 -3.14 0.75 4.18
C PHE A 55 -3.52 -0.70 3.88
N VAL A 56 -4.71 -1.11 4.29
CA VAL A 56 -5.36 -2.34 3.83
C VAL A 56 -6.49 -1.93 2.91
N PHE A 57 -6.53 -2.47 1.70
CA PHE A 57 -7.49 -2.05 0.69
C PHE A 57 -7.94 -3.21 -0.21
N GLU A 58 -9.10 -3.03 -0.82
CA GLU A 58 -9.65 -3.92 -1.84
C GLU A 58 -9.40 -3.30 -3.21
N ASP A 59 -8.94 -4.10 -4.18
CA ASP A 59 -8.82 -3.66 -5.57
C ASP A 59 -10.11 -3.87 -6.37
N THR A 60 -10.07 -3.54 -7.66
CA THR A 60 -11.23 -3.70 -8.57
C THR A 60 -11.56 -5.17 -8.87
N GLU A 61 -10.64 -6.11 -8.64
CA GLU A 61 -10.83 -7.55 -8.77
C GLU A 61 -11.21 -8.22 -7.43
N GLU A 62 -11.55 -7.41 -6.42
CA GLU A 62 -11.94 -7.86 -5.07
C GLU A 62 -10.82 -8.59 -4.29
N ARG A 63 -9.56 -8.38 -4.68
CA ARG A 63 -8.38 -8.86 -3.96
C ARG A 63 -8.05 -7.90 -2.82
N ILE A 64 -7.65 -8.45 -1.67
CA ILE A 64 -7.27 -7.66 -0.49
C ILE A 64 -5.75 -7.53 -0.42
N PHE A 65 -5.28 -6.29 -0.40
CA PHE A 65 -3.87 -5.96 -0.28
C PHE A 65 -3.56 -5.19 1.00
N LYS A 66 -2.31 -5.29 1.44
CA LYS A 66 -1.71 -4.45 2.45
C LYS A 66 -0.48 -3.74 1.88
N LEU A 67 -0.52 -2.41 1.87
CA LEU A 67 0.59 -1.54 1.49
C LEU A 67 1.23 -0.98 2.76
N ILE A 68 2.54 -1.08 2.92
CA ILE A 68 3.27 -0.63 4.12
C ILE A 68 4.53 0.13 3.74
N SER A 69 4.80 1.23 4.44
CA SER A 69 6.07 1.97 4.35
C SER A 69 7.02 1.52 5.46
N LYS A 70 8.23 1.08 5.10
CA LYS A 70 9.34 0.71 6.00
C LYS A 70 10.65 1.28 5.45
N GLY A 71 11.45 1.97 6.27
CA GLY A 71 12.73 2.52 5.84
C GLY A 71 12.64 3.47 4.62
N GLY A 72 11.52 4.19 4.48
CA GLY A 72 11.23 5.05 3.31
C GLY A 72 10.83 4.30 2.02
N VAL A 73 10.74 2.97 2.05
CA VAL A 73 10.34 2.13 0.91
C VAL A 73 8.94 1.56 1.12
N TRP A 74 8.16 1.47 0.04
CA TRP A 74 6.84 0.85 0.05
C TRP A 74 6.90 -0.62 -0.36
N GLN A 75 6.26 -1.47 0.43
CA GLN A 75 6.07 -2.89 0.15
C GLN A 75 4.57 -3.20 0.08
N ILE A 76 4.17 -4.08 -0.84
CA ILE A 76 2.78 -4.51 -0.99
C ILE A 76 2.65 -6.01 -0.79
N PHE A 77 1.62 -6.41 -0.05
CA PHE A 77 1.32 -7.78 0.29
C PHE A 77 -0.10 -8.14 -0.15
N LEU A 78 -0.30 -9.35 -0.64
CA LEU A 78 -1.61 -9.91 -0.97
C LEU A 78 -2.09 -10.80 0.18
N TRP A 79 -3.38 -10.75 0.49
CA TRP A 79 -4.01 -11.68 1.42
C TRP A 79 -4.38 -12.99 0.70
N SER A 80 -3.82 -14.11 1.18
CA SER A 80 -4.15 -15.49 0.76
C SER A 80 -4.98 -16.23 1.80
#